data_AF-A0A8T3E7Y3-F1
#
_entry.id   AF-A0A8T3E7Y3-F1
#
_cell.length_a   1.000
_cell.length_b   1.000
_cell.length_c   1.000
_cell.angle_alpha   90.00
_cell.angle_beta   90.00
_cell.angle_gamma   90.00
#
_symmetry.space_group_name_H-M   'P 1'
#
loop_
_entity.id
_entity.type
_entity.pdbx_description
1 polymer ?
#
loop_
_entity_poly.entity_id
_entity_poly.type
_entity_poly.pdbx_seq_one_letter_code
_entity_poly.pdbx_strand_id
1 'polypeptide(L)'
;MKMDQGTFDVGCCFIGLILLFAPPSVSSASVYRKSACLGQSIPLPCNGAARSGAELFFMQHGEQKTFQKVAEMTSGRVSAEPEFEGRLKSDPMEQPGSYGLILGPLVYNDGGSYECRPKNSTAARVETIVDILFPFQVSMAMGEPAILPCVGNIKKQAHHGDLCVQWTRDGMVICKYCNNTLTCSPEFKNRASLSTDHILQGNMSLTIKPTRSSDRGYYQCSYNEEKGNPAIVSLTVAAHPPLRLTVKEGDSLPVPLYTTEPLNVMFSTAAGSDEVLVASVKKGSVLFRSRHLGRVLSNTVVLQSVTLLDSGVYSITENDTGEAIGTVFVQVTGSCVSAGTVAGITLLVAVVAAAISIFISHMCLKKSFQWAEVGQ
;
A
#
# COMPACT_ATOMS: atom_id res chain seq x y z
N MET A 1 -3.81 40.67 -65.79
CA MET A 1 -3.88 42.08 -66.22
C MET A 1 -5.02 42.75 -65.47
N LYS A 2 -4.71 43.91 -64.86
CA LYS A 2 -5.56 45.05 -64.43
C LYS A 2 -6.82 45.26 -65.31
N MET A 3 -7.93 45.94 -64.96
CA MET A 3 -8.40 46.93 -63.96
C MET A 3 -9.94 47.01 -64.20
N ASP A 4 -10.88 47.08 -63.24
CA ASP A 4 -11.31 48.17 -62.33
C ASP A 4 -12.55 48.98 -62.80
N GLN A 5 -13.28 49.55 -61.81
CA GLN A 5 -14.42 50.51 -61.81
C GLN A 5 -15.85 49.91 -61.72
N GLY A 6 -16.77 50.31 -60.83
CA GLY A 6 -16.82 51.46 -59.91
C GLY A 6 -18.04 51.45 -58.96
N THR A 7 -18.17 52.56 -58.23
CA THR A 7 -18.74 52.87 -56.91
C THR A 7 -20.20 53.40 -56.81
N PHE A 8 -20.79 53.30 -55.57
CA PHE A 8 -21.83 54.13 -54.85
C PHE A 8 -23.21 54.38 -55.53
N ASP A 9 -24.41 54.48 -54.94
CA ASP A 9 -25.05 54.79 -53.62
C ASP A 9 -26.52 54.22 -53.73
N VAL A 10 -27.36 53.91 -52.73
CA VAL A 10 -28.23 54.80 -51.92
C VAL A 10 -28.81 54.01 -50.74
N GLY A 11 -28.81 54.61 -49.55
CA GLY A 11 -29.20 54.03 -48.27
C GLY A 11 -30.66 53.61 -48.07
N CYS A 12 -30.82 52.56 -47.25
CA CYS A 12 -32.08 52.09 -46.70
C CYS A 12 -32.15 52.45 -45.21
N CYS A 13 -33.06 53.35 -44.84
CA CYS A 13 -33.49 53.54 -43.45
C CYS A 13 -34.49 52.43 -43.08
N PHE A 14 -34.04 51.39 -42.37
CA PHE A 14 -34.92 50.51 -41.60
C PHE A 14 -34.62 50.68 -40.12
N ILE A 15 -35.48 51.43 -39.42
CA ILE A 15 -35.53 51.49 -37.96
C ILE A 15 -36.16 50.18 -37.49
N GLY A 16 -35.32 49.14 -37.34
CA GLY A 16 -35.68 47.90 -36.67
C GLY A 16 -35.52 48.07 -35.17
N LEU A 17 -36.63 48.09 -34.43
CA LEU A 17 -36.65 48.06 -32.97
C LEU A 17 -36.12 46.69 -32.50
N ILE A 18 -34.83 46.59 -32.21
CA ILE A 18 -34.24 45.39 -31.59
C ILE A 18 -34.72 45.35 -30.14
N LEU A 19 -35.74 44.54 -29.87
CA LEU A 19 -36.05 44.09 -28.51
C LEU A 19 -34.87 43.22 -28.05
N LEU A 20 -33.93 43.84 -27.32
CA LEU A 20 -32.91 43.14 -26.55
C LEU A 20 -33.62 42.38 -25.42
N PHE A 21 -34.08 41.17 -25.71
CA PHE A 21 -34.31 40.19 -24.66
C PHE A 21 -32.94 39.85 -24.08
N ALA A 22 -32.58 40.52 -22.98
CA ALA A 22 -31.52 40.03 -22.12
C ALA A 22 -31.91 38.59 -21.73
N PRO A 23 -31.09 37.57 -22.01
CA PRO A 23 -31.35 36.24 -21.49
C PRO A 23 -31.44 36.35 -19.96
N PRO A 24 -32.38 35.65 -19.30
CA PRO A 24 -32.42 35.65 -17.85
C PRO A 24 -31.04 35.21 -17.36
N SER A 25 -30.38 36.09 -16.61
CA SER A 25 -29.07 35.84 -16.03
C SER A 25 -29.17 34.64 -15.09
N VAL A 26 -28.85 33.46 -15.60
CA VAL A 26 -28.67 32.25 -14.79
C VAL A 26 -27.45 32.51 -13.92
N SER A 27 -27.67 32.88 -12.66
CA SER A 27 -26.65 32.91 -11.62
C SER A 27 -26.05 31.50 -11.50
N SER A 28 -24.86 31.27 -12.04
CA SER A 28 -24.19 29.97 -11.96
C SER A 28 -23.80 29.69 -10.52
N ALA A 29 -24.50 28.76 -9.87
CA ALA A 29 -24.08 28.21 -8.58
C ALA A 29 -22.73 27.50 -8.74
N SER A 30 -21.76 27.81 -7.88
CA SER A 30 -20.51 27.03 -7.81
C SER A 30 -20.80 25.73 -7.07
N VAL A 31 -20.71 24.59 -7.77
CA VAL A 31 -20.88 23.26 -7.18
C VAL A 31 -19.50 22.69 -6.87
N TYR A 32 -19.24 22.43 -5.59
CA TYR A 32 -18.06 21.71 -5.10
C TYR A 32 -18.43 20.27 -4.80
N ARG A 33 -17.53 19.33 -5.07
CA ARG A 33 -17.63 17.95 -4.57
C ARG A 33 -16.43 17.69 -3.68
N LYS A 34 -16.69 17.21 -2.47
CA LYS A 34 -15.68 16.92 -1.46
C LYS A 34 -15.93 15.52 -0.91
N SER A 35 -14.86 14.81 -0.57
CA SER A 35 -14.95 13.47 -0.01
C SER A 35 -14.01 13.35 1.19
N ALA A 36 -14.44 12.65 2.23
CA ALA A 36 -13.65 12.44 3.44
C ALA A 36 -14.08 11.13 4.14
N CYS A 37 -13.17 10.51 4.89
CA CYS A 37 -13.48 9.32 5.67
C CYS A 37 -14.29 9.66 6.92
N LEU A 38 -15.01 8.67 7.47
CA LEU A 38 -15.66 8.79 8.78
C LEU A 38 -14.68 9.30 9.85
N GLY A 39 -15.17 10.20 10.71
CA GLY A 39 -14.38 10.83 11.77
C GLY A 39 -13.51 12.01 11.33
N GLN A 40 -13.26 12.19 10.03
CA GLN A 40 -12.53 13.36 9.53
C GLN A 40 -13.42 14.62 9.51
N SER A 41 -12.86 15.74 9.04
CA SER A 41 -13.60 16.99 8.86
C SER A 41 -13.50 17.48 7.43
N ILE A 42 -14.51 18.21 6.96
CA ILE A 42 -14.59 18.70 5.58
C ILE A 42 -14.97 20.17 5.55
N PRO A 43 -14.36 20.98 4.68
CA PRO A 43 -14.76 22.35 4.47
C PRO A 43 -16.01 22.42 3.59
N LEU A 44 -16.97 23.21 4.03
CA LEU A 44 -18.16 23.67 3.33
C LEU A 44 -17.93 25.15 2.98
N PRO A 45 -17.32 25.45 1.82
CA PRO A 45 -17.00 26.81 1.43
C PRO A 45 -18.28 27.63 1.20
N CYS A 46 -18.17 28.94 1.38
CA CYS A 46 -19.24 29.87 1.04
C CYS A 46 -18.68 31.16 0.44
N ASN A 47 -19.21 31.55 -0.72
CA ASN A 47 -18.84 32.79 -1.39
C ASN A 47 -19.76 33.92 -0.91
N GLY A 48 -19.58 34.30 0.35
CA GLY A 48 -20.16 35.52 0.89
C GLY A 48 -19.03 36.51 1.11
N ALA A 49 -19.01 37.62 0.35
CA ALA A 49 -18.22 38.76 0.78
C ALA A 49 -18.79 39.24 2.12
N ALA A 50 -18.27 38.79 3.26
CA ALA A 50 -18.58 39.35 4.57
C ALA A 50 -17.85 40.68 4.76
N ARG A 51 -17.89 41.54 3.73
CA ARG A 51 -17.74 42.97 3.92
C ARG A 51 -19.02 43.41 4.62
N SER A 52 -18.97 43.61 5.94
CA SER A 52 -20.03 44.18 6.82
C SER A 52 -20.98 43.24 7.61
N GLY A 53 -20.50 42.10 8.14
CA GLY A 53 -21.31 41.33 9.11
C GLY A 53 -22.48 40.56 8.51
N ALA A 54 -22.27 40.00 7.31
CA ALA A 54 -23.26 39.17 6.63
C ALA A 54 -23.63 37.92 7.44
N GLU A 55 -24.93 37.63 7.53
CA GLU A 55 -25.47 36.40 8.10
C GLU A 55 -25.52 35.32 7.00
N LEU A 56 -24.85 34.20 7.23
CA LEU A 56 -24.80 33.05 6.33
C LEU A 56 -25.69 31.93 6.86
N PHE A 57 -26.42 31.28 5.95
CA PHE A 57 -27.18 30.07 6.23
C PHE A 57 -26.54 28.88 5.55
N PHE A 58 -26.37 27.80 6.32
CA PHE A 58 -25.98 26.49 5.83
C PHE A 58 -27.16 25.54 5.97
N MET A 59 -27.51 24.88 4.87
CA MET A 59 -28.62 23.95 4.78
C MET A 59 -28.11 22.63 4.18
N GLN A 60 -28.60 21.49 4.66
CA GLN A 60 -28.43 20.19 4.03
C GLN A 60 -29.71 19.86 3.26
N HIS A 61 -29.57 19.47 2.00
CA HIS A 61 -30.68 19.02 1.16
C HIS A 61 -31.04 17.60 1.57
N GLY A 62 -32.28 17.40 2.00
CA GLY A 62 -32.87 16.10 2.27
C GLY A 62 -33.63 15.55 1.06
N GLU A 63 -34.33 14.44 1.26
CA GLU A 63 -35.21 13.87 0.24
C GLU A 63 -36.39 14.80 -0.07
N GLN A 64 -36.91 14.74 -1.30
CA GLN A 64 -38.11 15.49 -1.75
C GLN A 64 -38.06 17.03 -1.56
N LYS A 65 -36.88 17.66 -1.75
CA LYS A 65 -36.70 19.12 -1.58
C LYS A 65 -36.93 19.63 -0.14
N THR A 66 -36.81 18.74 0.85
CA THR A 66 -36.71 19.17 2.24
C THR A 66 -35.33 19.78 2.48
N PHE A 67 -35.27 20.82 3.30
CA PHE A 67 -34.00 21.43 3.69
C PHE A 67 -33.90 21.35 5.21
N GLN A 68 -32.88 20.65 5.71
CA GLN A 68 -32.52 20.70 7.13
C GLN A 68 -31.56 21.86 7.33
N LYS A 69 -31.86 22.70 8.31
CA LYS A 69 -30.92 23.75 8.70
C LYS A 69 -29.74 23.11 9.41
N VAL A 70 -28.52 23.53 9.07
CA VAL A 70 -27.28 23.00 9.65
C VAL A 70 -26.73 24.00 10.66
N ALA A 71 -26.61 25.27 10.24
CA ALA A 71 -26.15 26.36 11.09
C ALA A 71 -26.47 27.74 10.50
N GLU A 72 -26.45 28.73 11.38
CA GLU A 72 -26.30 30.14 11.02
C GLU A 72 -24.90 30.62 11.39
N MET A 73 -24.34 31.53 10.60
CA MET A 73 -23.07 32.18 10.93
C MET A 73 -23.17 33.69 10.79
N THR A 74 -22.75 34.41 11.83
CA THR A 74 -22.69 35.87 11.84
C THR A 74 -21.31 36.31 12.28
N SER A 75 -20.59 37.03 11.41
CA SER A 75 -19.24 37.54 11.69
C SER A 75 -18.27 36.46 12.21
N GLY A 76 -18.30 35.27 11.60
CA GLY A 76 -17.46 34.12 11.96
C GLY A 76 -17.91 33.34 13.19
N ARG A 77 -18.96 33.74 13.92
CA ARG A 77 -19.54 32.95 15.01
C ARG A 77 -20.60 32.00 14.47
N VAL A 78 -20.49 30.73 14.82
CA VAL A 78 -21.38 29.66 14.35
C VAL A 78 -22.43 29.33 15.40
N SER A 79 -23.69 29.35 15.00
CA SER A 79 -24.82 28.84 15.76
C SER A 79 -25.29 27.55 15.09
N ALA A 80 -24.89 26.41 15.65
CA ALA A 80 -25.21 25.08 15.13
C ALA A 80 -26.64 24.66 15.52
N GLU A 81 -27.29 23.87 14.67
CA GLU A 81 -28.49 23.11 15.05
C GLU A 81 -28.08 21.88 15.89
N PRO A 82 -29.00 21.31 16.71
CA PRO A 82 -28.69 20.26 17.68
C PRO A 82 -27.95 19.03 17.08
N GLU A 83 -28.28 18.61 15.85
CA GLU A 83 -27.65 17.45 15.20
C GLU A 83 -26.18 17.68 14.81
N PHE A 84 -25.74 18.95 14.81
CA PHE A 84 -24.40 19.37 14.42
C PHE A 84 -23.62 20.03 15.58
N GLU A 85 -24.21 20.08 16.77
CA GLU A 85 -23.61 20.70 17.94
C GLU A 85 -22.24 20.08 18.30
N GLY A 86 -21.26 20.94 18.55
CA GLY A 86 -19.87 20.52 18.84
C GLY A 86 -19.07 20.01 17.63
N ARG A 87 -19.68 19.91 16.43
CA ARG A 87 -19.06 19.38 15.20
C ARG A 87 -18.85 20.44 14.11
N LEU A 88 -19.16 21.70 14.38
CA LEU A 88 -18.99 22.81 13.43
C LEU A 88 -17.96 23.81 13.91
N LYS A 89 -17.10 24.26 13.00
CA LYS A 89 -16.12 25.32 13.24
C LYS A 89 -16.15 26.33 12.10
N SER A 90 -15.90 27.60 12.41
CA SER A 90 -15.70 28.63 11.39
C SER A 90 -14.40 28.37 10.62
N ASP A 91 -14.45 28.55 9.31
CA ASP A 91 -13.31 28.41 8.40
C ASP A 91 -13.03 29.75 7.71
N PRO A 92 -12.09 30.58 8.20
CA PRO A 92 -11.69 31.81 7.54
C PRO A 92 -11.01 31.48 6.20
N MET A 93 -11.60 31.92 5.10
CA MET A 93 -11.07 31.64 3.75
C MET A 93 -9.94 32.62 3.39
N GLU A 94 -9.18 32.31 2.33
CA GLU A 94 -8.04 33.13 1.86
C GLU A 94 -8.42 34.59 1.55
N GLN A 95 -9.65 34.83 1.09
CA GLN A 95 -10.15 36.18 0.86
C GLN A 95 -10.57 36.84 2.19
N PRO A 96 -10.02 38.03 2.55
CA PRO A 96 -10.36 38.70 3.80
C PRO A 96 -11.86 38.97 3.93
N GLY A 97 -12.46 38.42 4.98
CA GLY A 97 -13.90 38.51 5.24
C GLY A 97 -14.74 37.49 4.48
N SER A 98 -14.17 36.41 3.93
CA SER A 98 -14.95 35.26 3.45
C SER A 98 -14.88 34.13 4.46
N TYR A 99 -16.02 33.50 4.76
CA TYR A 99 -16.12 32.44 5.77
C TYR A 99 -16.82 31.21 5.19
N GLY A 100 -16.27 30.03 5.48
CA GLY A 100 -16.92 28.73 5.32
C GLY A 100 -17.14 28.04 6.67
N LEU A 101 -17.68 26.83 6.63
CA LEU A 101 -17.74 25.95 7.79
C LEU A 101 -16.80 24.76 7.62
N ILE A 102 -16.17 24.32 8.70
CA ILE A 102 -15.63 22.97 8.79
C ILE A 102 -16.64 22.12 9.55
N LEU A 103 -17.13 21.06 8.90
CA LEU A 103 -17.98 20.04 9.50
C LEU A 103 -17.14 18.83 9.88
N GLY A 104 -17.10 18.48 11.16
CA GLY A 104 -16.54 17.23 11.65
C GLY A 104 -16.45 17.15 13.19
N PRO A 105 -16.29 15.94 13.76
CA PRO A 105 -16.06 14.67 13.08
C PRO A 105 -17.27 14.18 12.29
N LEU A 106 -17.02 13.74 11.05
CA LEU A 106 -18.05 13.27 10.13
C LEU A 106 -18.64 11.93 10.56
N VAL A 107 -19.96 11.81 10.43
CA VAL A 107 -20.72 10.56 10.53
C VAL A 107 -21.31 10.20 9.15
N TYR A 108 -21.81 8.96 9.01
CA TYR A 108 -22.31 8.48 7.71
C TYR A 108 -23.45 9.35 7.14
N ASN A 109 -24.35 9.79 8.01
CA ASN A 109 -25.53 10.60 7.62
C ASN A 109 -25.19 12.07 7.30
N ASP A 110 -23.94 12.50 7.48
CA ASP A 110 -23.51 13.83 7.01
C ASP A 110 -23.27 13.85 5.50
N GLY A 111 -23.38 12.72 4.79
CA GLY A 111 -23.33 12.68 3.34
C GLY A 111 -24.51 13.41 2.69
N GLY A 112 -24.30 13.96 1.49
CA GLY A 112 -25.36 14.62 0.72
C GLY A 112 -24.96 16.00 0.21
N SER A 113 -25.96 16.76 -0.25
CA SER A 113 -25.74 18.11 -0.78
C SER A 113 -25.97 19.16 0.30
N TYR A 114 -25.00 20.06 0.45
CA TYR A 114 -25.07 21.21 1.34
C TYR A 114 -25.13 22.48 0.51
N GLU A 115 -25.94 23.43 0.95
CA GLU A 115 -26.06 24.75 0.35
C GLU A 115 -25.65 25.80 1.38
N CYS A 116 -24.79 26.73 0.95
CA CYS A 116 -24.58 27.98 1.65
C CYS A 116 -25.16 29.17 0.88
N ARG A 117 -25.84 30.06 1.61
CA ARG A 117 -26.38 31.32 1.06
C ARG A 117 -26.30 32.47 2.08
N PRO A 118 -26.07 33.72 1.66
CA PRO A 118 -26.27 34.88 2.52
C PRO A 118 -27.77 35.15 2.72
N LYS A 119 -28.20 35.50 3.95
CA LYS A 119 -29.61 35.71 4.32
C LYS A 119 -30.33 36.81 3.53
N ASN A 120 -29.66 37.92 3.28
CA ASN A 120 -30.24 39.13 2.67
C ASN A 120 -29.72 39.40 1.26
N SER A 121 -29.24 38.38 0.55
CA SER A 121 -28.63 38.55 -0.78
C SER A 121 -29.26 37.64 -1.82
N THR A 122 -29.40 38.15 -3.04
CA THR A 122 -29.69 37.37 -4.25
C THR A 122 -28.43 36.74 -4.86
N ALA A 123 -27.30 36.82 -4.15
CA ALA A 123 -26.03 36.24 -4.57
C ALA A 123 -26.12 34.74 -4.86
N ALA A 124 -25.23 34.28 -5.73
CA ALA A 124 -25.13 32.88 -6.12
C ALA A 124 -24.95 31.96 -4.91
N ARG A 125 -25.68 30.84 -4.91
CA ARG A 125 -25.58 29.79 -3.91
C ARG A 125 -24.28 29.01 -4.12
N VAL A 126 -23.67 28.59 -3.02
CA VAL A 126 -22.56 27.63 -3.07
C VAL A 126 -23.11 26.28 -2.66
N GLU A 127 -23.03 25.32 -3.58
CA GLU A 127 -23.42 23.94 -3.32
C GLU A 127 -22.17 23.10 -3.06
N THR A 128 -22.18 22.24 -2.04
CA THR A 128 -21.13 21.29 -1.75
C THR A 128 -21.71 19.90 -1.57
N ILE A 129 -21.37 18.98 -2.47
CA ILE A 129 -21.70 17.57 -2.38
C ILE A 129 -20.63 16.89 -1.51
N VAL A 130 -21.05 16.36 -0.36
CA VAL A 130 -20.21 15.63 0.59
C VAL A 130 -20.41 14.14 0.37
N ASP A 131 -19.33 13.46 -0.04
CA ASP A 131 -19.26 12.01 -0.12
C ASP A 131 -18.54 11.44 1.11
N ILE A 132 -19.23 10.67 1.94
CA ILE A 132 -18.61 9.98 3.07
C ILE A 132 -17.97 8.68 2.58
N LEU A 133 -16.67 8.54 2.84
CA LEU A 133 -15.88 7.39 2.43
C LEU A 133 -15.77 6.38 3.57
N PHE A 134 -16.05 5.12 3.25
CA PHE A 134 -15.81 3.97 4.13
C PHE A 134 -14.82 3.01 3.45
N PRO A 135 -13.52 3.08 3.79
CA PRO A 135 -12.51 2.30 3.09
C PRO A 135 -12.67 0.80 3.34
N PHE A 136 -12.81 0.03 2.26
CA PHE A 136 -12.73 -1.42 2.32
C PHE A 136 -11.28 -1.83 2.63
N GLN A 137 -11.07 -2.61 3.68
CA GLN A 137 -9.73 -2.96 4.14
C GLN A 137 -9.20 -4.19 3.39
N VAL A 138 -8.02 -4.05 2.79
CA VAL A 138 -7.24 -5.15 2.26
C VAL A 138 -5.92 -5.20 3.03
N SER A 139 -5.59 -6.35 3.59
CA SER A 139 -4.36 -6.57 4.33
C SER A 139 -3.67 -7.82 3.85
N MET A 140 -2.35 -7.74 3.71
CA MET A 140 -1.54 -8.82 3.19
C MET A 140 -0.07 -8.65 3.55
N ALA A 141 0.72 -9.72 3.40
CA ALA A 141 2.15 -9.70 3.68
C ALA A 141 2.95 -9.25 2.45
N MET A 142 4.06 -8.55 2.66
CA MET A 142 4.91 -8.07 1.57
C MET A 142 5.32 -9.22 0.61
N GLY A 143 5.31 -8.94 -0.69
CA GLY A 143 5.61 -9.92 -1.73
C GLY A 143 4.39 -10.72 -2.23
N GLU A 144 3.36 -10.88 -1.40
CA GLU A 144 2.11 -11.53 -1.81
C GLU A 144 1.35 -10.66 -2.85
N PRO A 145 0.37 -11.22 -3.58
CA PRO A 145 -0.54 -10.42 -4.40
C PRO A 145 -1.62 -9.72 -3.56
N ALA A 146 -1.86 -8.44 -3.81
CA ALA A 146 -3.04 -7.73 -3.32
C ALA A 146 -4.09 -7.62 -4.44
N ILE A 147 -5.35 -7.93 -4.12
CA ILE A 147 -6.49 -7.71 -5.02
C ILE A 147 -7.34 -6.60 -4.40
N LEU A 148 -7.35 -5.44 -5.04
CA LEU A 148 -8.15 -4.29 -4.63
C LEU A 148 -9.53 -4.41 -5.30
N PRO A 149 -10.60 -4.68 -4.54
CA PRO A 149 -11.91 -4.92 -5.14
C PRO A 149 -12.47 -3.64 -5.77
N CYS A 150 -13.04 -3.78 -6.96
CA CYS A 150 -13.88 -2.77 -7.56
C CYS A 150 -14.92 -3.44 -8.45
N VAL A 151 -16.19 -3.23 -8.14
CA VAL A 151 -17.31 -3.66 -8.97
C VAL A 151 -18.16 -2.47 -9.40
N GLY A 152 -18.75 -2.57 -10.58
CA GLY A 152 -19.59 -1.52 -11.14
C GLY A 152 -20.64 -2.09 -12.08
N ASN A 153 -21.67 -1.30 -12.36
CA ASN A 153 -22.75 -1.73 -13.24
C ASN A 153 -22.37 -1.48 -14.70
N ILE A 154 -21.96 -2.54 -15.38
CA ILE A 154 -21.62 -2.51 -16.80
C ILE A 154 -22.82 -3.01 -17.62
N LYS A 155 -23.21 -2.25 -18.65
CA LYS A 155 -24.28 -2.67 -19.57
C LYS A 155 -23.91 -4.00 -20.21
N LYS A 156 -24.85 -4.94 -20.29
CA LYS A 156 -24.62 -6.30 -20.82
C LYS A 156 -24.06 -6.33 -22.26
N GLN A 157 -24.39 -5.31 -23.04
CA GLN A 157 -23.97 -5.11 -24.43
C GLN A 157 -22.73 -4.22 -24.58
N ALA A 158 -22.10 -3.80 -23.48
CA ALA A 158 -20.91 -2.97 -23.54
C ALA A 158 -19.75 -3.76 -24.17
N HIS A 159 -19.01 -3.10 -25.05
CA HIS A 159 -17.74 -3.61 -25.54
C HIS A 159 -16.60 -2.96 -24.77
N HIS A 160 -15.40 -3.55 -24.83
CA HIS A 160 -14.25 -3.00 -24.13
C HIS A 160 -13.86 -1.57 -24.56
N GLY A 161 -14.22 -1.16 -25.78
CA GLY A 161 -14.03 0.22 -26.26
C GLY A 161 -14.93 1.24 -25.56
N ASP A 162 -16.04 0.79 -24.98
CA ASP A 162 -17.01 1.63 -24.29
C ASP A 162 -16.70 1.78 -22.79
N LEU A 163 -15.64 1.11 -22.31
CA LEU A 163 -15.28 1.06 -20.90
C LEU A 163 -13.91 1.68 -20.65
N CYS A 164 -13.92 2.69 -19.80
CA CYS A 164 -12.73 3.32 -19.27
C CYS A 164 -12.71 3.20 -17.74
N VAL A 165 -11.77 2.42 -17.22
CA VAL A 165 -11.55 2.25 -15.77
C VAL A 165 -10.32 3.04 -15.35
N GLN A 166 -10.41 3.73 -14.22
CA GLN A 166 -9.30 4.44 -13.60
C GLN A 166 -9.15 4.03 -12.15
N TRP A 167 -7.90 3.74 -11.78
CA TRP A 167 -7.48 3.61 -10.40
C TRP A 167 -6.63 4.82 -10.03
N THR A 168 -6.99 5.46 -8.92
CA THR A 168 -6.27 6.60 -8.38
C THR A 168 -5.75 6.30 -6.97
N ARG A 169 -4.62 6.93 -6.63
CA ARG A 169 -4.04 6.96 -5.29
C ARG A 169 -3.59 8.39 -5.01
N ASP A 170 -3.97 8.95 -3.87
CA ASP A 170 -3.68 10.33 -3.48
C ASP A 170 -4.06 11.38 -4.56
N GLY A 171 -5.19 11.14 -5.24
CA GLY A 171 -5.70 12.01 -6.32
C GLY A 171 -4.98 11.86 -7.66
N MET A 172 -3.94 11.03 -7.75
CA MET A 172 -3.20 10.78 -8.99
C MET A 172 -3.64 9.46 -9.64
N VAL A 173 -3.78 9.45 -10.96
CA VAL A 173 -4.09 8.22 -11.72
C VAL A 173 -2.85 7.31 -11.73
N ILE A 174 -2.97 6.13 -11.13
CA ILE A 174 -1.90 5.14 -11.07
C ILE A 174 -2.04 4.07 -12.16
N CYS A 175 -3.27 3.74 -12.55
CA CYS A 175 -3.58 2.80 -13.62
C CYS A 175 -4.86 3.24 -14.34
N LYS A 176 -4.87 3.11 -15.66
CA LYS A 176 -6.01 3.40 -16.52
C LYS A 176 -6.16 2.30 -17.55
N TYR A 177 -7.35 1.71 -17.62
CA TYR A 177 -7.72 0.77 -18.67
C TYR A 177 -8.75 1.42 -19.58
N CYS A 178 -8.40 1.66 -20.84
CA CYS A 178 -9.30 2.19 -21.86
C CYS A 178 -8.90 1.58 -23.21
N ASN A 179 -9.87 1.37 -24.10
CA ASN A 179 -9.60 0.86 -25.46
C ASN A 179 -8.71 -0.40 -25.43
N ASN A 180 -9.06 -1.38 -24.59
CA ASN A 180 -8.31 -2.63 -24.40
C ASN A 180 -6.86 -2.50 -23.90
N THR A 181 -6.46 -1.32 -23.42
CA THR A 181 -5.07 -1.08 -23.01
C THR A 181 -5.01 -0.65 -21.55
N LEU A 182 -4.28 -1.40 -20.73
CA LEU A 182 -3.91 -0.99 -19.37
C LEU A 182 -2.61 -0.19 -19.41
N THR A 183 -2.66 1.06 -18.99
CA THR A 183 -1.50 1.93 -18.80
C THR A 183 -1.37 2.26 -17.32
N CYS A 184 -0.18 2.08 -16.74
CA CYS A 184 0.08 2.40 -15.34
C CYS A 184 1.32 3.28 -15.18
N SER A 185 1.39 4.00 -14.05
CA SER A 185 2.56 4.77 -13.65
C SER A 185 3.79 3.86 -13.50
N PRO A 186 5.04 4.40 -13.59
CA PRO A 186 6.26 3.60 -13.56
C PRO A 186 6.38 2.66 -12.35
N GLU A 187 5.86 3.08 -11.19
CA GLU A 187 5.89 2.31 -9.94
C GLU A 187 5.02 1.03 -10.00
N PHE A 188 3.93 1.04 -10.77
CA PHE A 188 2.99 -0.09 -10.92
C PHE A 188 3.21 -0.86 -12.22
N LYS A 189 4.10 -0.37 -13.10
CA LYS A 189 4.39 -0.99 -14.39
C LYS A 189 4.87 -2.44 -14.19
N ASN A 190 4.27 -3.38 -14.92
CA ASN A 190 4.51 -4.83 -14.82
C ASN A 190 4.17 -5.48 -13.47
N ARG A 191 3.61 -4.72 -12.50
CA ARG A 191 3.12 -5.27 -11.22
C ARG A 191 1.61 -5.22 -11.11
N ALA A 192 0.98 -4.24 -11.75
CA ALA A 192 -0.45 -4.06 -11.75
C ALA A 192 -1.12 -4.74 -12.95
N SER A 193 -2.25 -5.39 -12.73
CA SER A 193 -3.07 -6.01 -13.77
C SER A 193 -4.56 -5.97 -13.44
N LEU A 194 -5.39 -6.10 -14.47
CA LEU A 194 -6.85 -6.26 -14.40
C LEU A 194 -7.22 -7.55 -15.13
N SER A 195 -8.29 -8.23 -14.70
CA SER A 195 -8.83 -9.35 -15.47
C SER A 195 -9.68 -8.83 -16.63
N THR A 196 -9.21 -9.04 -17.86
CA THR A 196 -9.96 -8.69 -19.07
C THR A 196 -11.26 -9.48 -19.19
N ASP A 197 -11.29 -10.72 -18.72
CA ASP A 197 -12.46 -11.60 -18.84
C ASP A 197 -13.60 -11.18 -17.91
N HIS A 198 -13.27 -10.57 -16.77
CA HIS A 198 -14.25 -10.16 -15.77
C HIS A 198 -14.61 -8.67 -15.83
N ILE A 199 -13.86 -7.85 -16.59
CA ILE A 199 -14.10 -6.41 -16.64
C ILE A 199 -15.46 -6.05 -17.24
N LEU A 200 -15.87 -6.75 -18.32
CA LEU A 200 -17.19 -6.59 -18.92
C LEU A 200 -18.31 -7.19 -18.07
N GLN A 201 -17.97 -8.07 -17.13
CA GLN A 201 -18.90 -8.61 -16.13
C GLN A 201 -19.05 -7.66 -14.92
N GLY A 202 -18.41 -6.49 -14.98
CA GLY A 202 -18.45 -5.48 -13.93
C GLY A 202 -17.40 -5.64 -12.85
N ASN A 203 -16.45 -6.57 -12.95
CA ASN A 203 -15.36 -6.71 -12.01
C ASN A 203 -14.09 -6.06 -12.55
N MET A 204 -13.76 -4.90 -11.97
CA MET A 204 -12.65 -4.02 -12.34
C MET A 204 -11.55 -4.01 -11.28
N SER A 205 -11.44 -5.11 -10.51
CA SER A 205 -10.52 -5.22 -9.39
C SER A 205 -9.06 -5.20 -9.84
N LEU A 206 -8.24 -4.34 -9.24
CA LEU A 206 -6.82 -4.20 -9.55
C LEU A 206 -6.01 -5.22 -8.76
N THR A 207 -5.22 -6.03 -9.44
CA THR A 207 -4.22 -6.90 -8.80
C THR A 207 -2.86 -6.20 -8.80
N ILE A 208 -2.19 -6.14 -7.65
CA ILE A 208 -0.82 -5.63 -7.50
C ILE A 208 0.06 -6.79 -7.02
N LYS A 209 1.07 -7.18 -7.80
CA LYS A 209 1.99 -8.27 -7.47
C LYS A 209 3.40 -8.07 -8.06
N PRO A 210 4.48 -8.25 -7.27
CA PRO A 210 4.46 -8.36 -5.82
C PRO A 210 4.11 -7.01 -5.18
N THR A 211 3.58 -7.04 -3.97
CA THR A 211 3.39 -5.83 -3.16
C THR A 211 4.65 -5.39 -2.43
N ARG A 212 4.72 -4.08 -2.18
CA ARG A 212 5.81 -3.38 -1.50
C ARG A 212 5.28 -2.58 -0.32
N SER A 213 6.18 -2.18 0.57
CA SER A 213 5.88 -1.25 1.67
C SER A 213 5.19 0.04 1.20
N SER A 214 5.65 0.58 0.08
CA SER A 214 5.21 1.82 -0.54
C SER A 214 3.90 1.71 -1.32
N ASP A 215 3.35 0.50 -1.45
CA ASP A 215 2.01 0.28 -1.99
C ASP A 215 0.91 0.53 -0.94
N ARG A 216 1.25 0.83 0.32
CA ARG A 216 0.24 1.19 1.32
C ARG A 216 -0.50 2.47 0.93
N GLY A 217 -1.77 2.55 1.33
CA GLY A 217 -2.54 3.78 1.21
C GLY A 217 -3.96 3.55 0.73
N TYR A 218 -4.59 4.64 0.30
CA TYR A 218 -5.97 4.68 -0.13
C TYR A 218 -6.08 4.72 -1.65
N TYR A 219 -6.83 3.77 -2.19
CA TYR A 219 -7.04 3.57 -3.61
C TYR A 219 -8.50 3.83 -3.93
N GLN A 220 -8.78 4.50 -5.05
CA GLN A 220 -10.14 4.72 -5.52
C GLN A 220 -10.28 4.20 -6.95
N CYS A 221 -11.44 3.64 -7.24
CA CYS A 221 -11.79 3.11 -8.55
C CYS A 221 -12.95 3.92 -9.14
N SER A 222 -12.83 4.30 -10.39
CA SER A 222 -13.92 4.89 -11.18
C SER A 222 -13.98 4.24 -12.56
N TYR A 223 -15.17 4.23 -13.15
CA TYR A 223 -15.39 3.72 -14.50
C TYR A 223 -16.42 4.60 -15.21
N ASN A 224 -16.12 5.07 -16.43
CA ASN A 224 -17.03 5.94 -17.21
C ASN A 224 -17.65 7.10 -16.40
N GLU A 225 -16.83 7.77 -15.58
CA GLU A 225 -17.24 8.86 -14.66
C GLU A 225 -18.12 8.42 -13.47
N GLU A 226 -18.45 7.14 -13.36
CA GLU A 226 -19.09 6.53 -12.19
C GLU A 226 -18.06 6.05 -11.17
N LYS A 227 -18.45 5.99 -9.89
CA LYS A 227 -17.61 5.44 -8.82
C LYS A 227 -17.80 3.92 -8.76
N GLY A 228 -16.70 3.20 -8.62
CA GLY A 228 -16.72 1.78 -8.29
C GLY A 228 -17.26 1.53 -6.87
N ASN A 229 -17.63 0.28 -6.61
CA ASN A 229 -17.97 -0.21 -5.28
C ASN A 229 -16.97 -1.32 -4.87
N PRO A 230 -16.26 -1.21 -3.74
CA PRO A 230 -16.21 -0.05 -2.85
C PRO A 230 -15.62 1.20 -3.53
N ALA A 231 -16.05 2.38 -3.08
CA ALA A 231 -15.56 3.65 -3.61
C ALA A 231 -14.10 3.94 -3.23
N ILE A 232 -13.63 3.33 -2.13
CA ILE A 232 -12.27 3.48 -1.61
C ILE A 232 -11.81 2.16 -0.99
N VAL A 233 -10.55 1.80 -1.22
CA VAL A 233 -9.88 0.62 -0.68
C VAL A 233 -8.66 1.09 0.10
N SER A 234 -8.49 0.61 1.33
CA SER A 234 -7.31 0.83 2.16
C SER A 234 -6.41 -0.40 2.06
N LEU A 235 -5.25 -0.26 1.40
CA LEU A 235 -4.27 -1.33 1.31
C LEU A 235 -3.25 -1.19 2.45
N THR A 236 -3.16 -2.23 3.26
CA THR A 236 -2.12 -2.40 4.28
C THR A 236 -1.20 -3.56 3.87
N VAL A 237 0.10 -3.32 3.95
CA VAL A 237 1.14 -4.31 3.68
C VAL A 237 1.90 -4.54 4.97
N ALA A 238 2.05 -5.77 5.41
CA ALA A 238 2.71 -6.12 6.66
C ALA A 238 3.95 -6.99 6.42
N ALA A 239 4.83 -7.05 7.41
CA ALA A 239 5.89 -8.06 7.45
C ALA A 239 5.28 -9.46 7.64
N HIS A 240 5.99 -10.49 7.18
CA HIS A 240 5.64 -11.88 7.44
C HIS A 240 5.76 -12.19 8.94
N PRO A 241 4.92 -13.08 9.48
CA PRO A 241 5.05 -13.56 10.85
C PRO A 241 6.47 -14.12 11.11
N PRO A 242 7.05 -13.91 12.31
CA PRO A 242 8.39 -14.37 12.59
C PRO A 242 8.50 -15.90 12.50
N LEU A 243 9.54 -16.38 11.81
CA LEU A 243 9.84 -17.80 11.66
C LEU A 243 10.88 -18.23 12.71
N ARG A 244 10.73 -19.43 13.27
CA ARG A 244 11.71 -20.02 14.19
C ARG A 244 12.25 -21.31 13.60
N LEU A 245 13.56 -21.42 13.45
CA LEU A 245 14.24 -22.58 12.89
C LEU A 245 15.23 -23.16 13.89
N THR A 246 15.30 -24.48 13.94
CA THR A 246 16.35 -25.22 14.65
C THR A 246 17.07 -26.10 13.66
N VAL A 247 18.37 -25.90 13.53
CA VAL A 247 19.23 -26.55 12.52
C VAL A 247 20.40 -27.23 13.23
N LYS A 248 20.93 -28.34 12.70
CA LYS A 248 22.13 -28.96 13.26
C LYS A 248 23.39 -28.32 12.69
N GLU A 249 24.45 -28.30 13.49
CA GLU A 249 25.76 -27.89 13.00
C GLU A 249 26.21 -28.75 11.80
N GLY A 250 26.71 -28.09 10.76
CA GLY A 250 27.07 -28.69 9.47
C GLY A 250 25.95 -28.75 8.44
N ASP A 251 24.69 -28.55 8.83
CA ASP A 251 23.56 -28.56 7.90
C ASP A 251 23.45 -27.24 7.10
N SER A 252 22.45 -27.16 6.21
CA SER A 252 22.10 -25.95 5.48
C SER A 252 20.96 -25.20 6.16
N LEU A 253 21.07 -23.87 6.26
CA LEU A 253 20.05 -22.98 6.79
C LEU A 253 19.28 -22.30 5.65
N PRO A 254 17.97 -22.57 5.50
CA PRO A 254 17.12 -21.85 4.56
C PRO A 254 16.57 -20.55 5.19
N VAL A 255 16.86 -19.42 4.56
CA VAL A 255 16.33 -18.10 4.90
C VAL A 255 15.37 -17.65 3.78
N PRO A 256 14.04 -17.70 4.00
CA PRO A 256 13.05 -17.28 3.00
C PRO A 256 13.17 -15.78 2.71
N LEU A 257 13.06 -15.40 1.43
CA LEU A 257 13.15 -14.00 0.99
C LEU A 257 11.79 -13.32 0.85
N TYR A 258 10.71 -14.10 0.74
CA TYR A 258 9.30 -13.67 0.63
C TYR A 258 8.90 -12.84 -0.60
N THR A 259 9.83 -12.13 -1.24
CA THR A 259 9.57 -11.32 -2.43
C THR A 259 10.70 -11.41 -3.43
N THR A 260 10.41 -11.11 -4.70
CA THR A 260 11.41 -10.97 -5.77
C THR A 260 11.95 -9.55 -5.89
N GLU A 261 11.46 -8.63 -5.06
CA GLU A 261 11.94 -7.25 -5.00
C GLU A 261 13.34 -7.16 -4.37
N PRO A 262 14.14 -6.13 -4.71
CA PRO A 262 15.46 -5.94 -4.11
C PRO A 262 15.39 -5.86 -2.57
N LEU A 263 16.24 -6.63 -1.90
CA LEU A 263 16.24 -6.76 -0.45
C LEU A 263 17.64 -7.05 0.09
N ASN A 264 17.78 -6.90 1.40
CA ASN A 264 18.96 -7.28 2.15
C ASN A 264 18.60 -8.33 3.21
N VAL A 265 19.51 -9.27 3.43
CA VAL A 265 19.47 -10.21 4.55
C VAL A 265 20.53 -9.76 5.55
N MET A 266 20.07 -9.32 6.71
CA MET A 266 20.89 -8.89 7.84
C MET A 266 20.92 -9.99 8.89
N PHE A 267 22.04 -10.13 9.59
CA PHE A 267 22.20 -11.04 10.73
C PHE A 267 22.58 -10.25 11.97
N SER A 268 21.95 -10.55 13.10
CA SER A 268 22.35 -10.08 14.41
C SER A 268 22.38 -11.22 15.42
N THR A 269 23.29 -11.13 16.38
CA THR A 269 23.32 -12.07 17.50
C THR A 269 22.11 -11.85 18.40
N ALA A 270 21.76 -12.83 19.23
CA ALA A 270 20.64 -12.70 20.19
C ALA A 270 20.83 -11.53 21.19
N ALA A 271 22.06 -11.03 21.35
CA ALA A 271 22.38 -9.85 22.17
C ALA A 271 22.22 -8.51 21.42
N GLY A 272 21.95 -8.53 20.11
CA GLY A 272 21.59 -7.37 19.29
C GLY A 272 22.69 -6.35 19.03
N SER A 273 23.96 -6.65 19.36
CA SER A 273 25.03 -5.63 19.39
C SER A 273 25.70 -5.34 18.04
N ASP A 274 25.64 -6.28 17.07
CA ASP A 274 26.26 -6.13 15.74
C ASP A 274 25.32 -6.67 14.65
N GLU A 275 24.84 -5.79 13.76
CA GLU A 275 24.14 -6.17 12.54
C GLU A 275 25.13 -6.30 11.37
N VAL A 276 25.14 -7.46 10.73
CA VAL A 276 26.03 -7.76 9.61
C VAL A 276 25.20 -8.08 8.36
N LEU A 277 25.54 -7.45 7.25
CA LEU A 277 24.96 -7.79 5.95
C LEU A 277 25.44 -9.19 5.51
N VAL A 278 24.51 -10.14 5.43
CA VAL A 278 24.78 -11.50 4.96
C VAL A 278 24.73 -11.55 3.44
N ALA A 279 23.64 -11.03 2.86
CA ALA A 279 23.41 -11.05 1.43
C ALA A 279 22.63 -9.81 0.98
N SER A 280 23.00 -9.26 -0.17
CA SER A 280 22.18 -8.27 -0.89
C SER A 280 21.63 -8.94 -2.14
N VAL A 281 20.31 -9.01 -2.24
CA VAL A 281 19.60 -9.66 -3.34
C VAL A 281 19.06 -8.57 -4.25
N LYS A 282 19.51 -8.59 -5.51
CA LYS A 282 19.03 -7.73 -6.59
C LYS A 282 18.43 -8.58 -7.69
N LYS A 283 17.76 -7.94 -8.65
CA LYS A 283 17.13 -8.62 -9.76
C LYS A 283 18.15 -9.45 -10.56
N GLY A 284 18.10 -10.77 -10.39
CA GLY A 284 18.96 -11.73 -11.08
C GLY A 284 20.39 -11.88 -10.53
N SER A 285 20.73 -11.24 -9.40
CA SER A 285 22.06 -11.38 -8.79
C SER A 285 22.01 -11.30 -7.27
N VAL A 286 22.88 -12.06 -6.61
CA VAL A 286 23.03 -12.04 -5.16
C VAL A 286 24.48 -11.82 -4.81
N LEU A 287 24.71 -10.81 -3.98
CA LEU A 287 26.03 -10.52 -3.42
C LEU A 287 26.06 -11.02 -1.99
N PHE A 288 26.77 -12.13 -1.76
CA PHE A 288 27.07 -12.61 -0.43
C PHE A 288 28.24 -11.82 0.15
N ARG A 289 28.10 -11.35 1.39
CA ARG A 289 29.17 -10.72 2.18
C ARG A 289 29.55 -11.53 3.42
N SER A 290 28.84 -12.62 3.68
CA SER A 290 29.15 -13.54 4.77
C SER A 290 30.36 -14.42 4.49
N ARG A 291 30.95 -14.96 5.56
CA ARG A 291 31.95 -16.05 5.53
C ARG A 291 31.40 -17.37 4.96
N HIS A 292 30.09 -17.47 4.74
CA HIS A 292 29.37 -18.67 4.32
C HIS A 292 29.31 -18.79 2.80
N LEU A 293 29.44 -20.02 2.30
CA LEU A 293 29.07 -20.34 0.92
C LEU A 293 27.54 -20.39 0.84
N GLY A 294 26.97 -19.41 0.14
CA GLY A 294 25.52 -19.25 -0.02
C GLY A 294 25.07 -19.50 -1.45
N ARG A 295 23.83 -19.96 -1.62
CA ARG A 295 23.15 -19.98 -2.92
C ARG A 295 21.71 -19.51 -2.77
N VAL A 296 21.09 -19.09 -3.87
CA VAL A 296 19.65 -18.81 -3.90
C VAL A 296 18.92 -19.88 -4.69
N LEU A 297 17.88 -20.44 -4.07
CA LEU A 297 17.00 -21.43 -4.66
C LEU A 297 15.56 -20.99 -4.42
N SER A 298 14.76 -20.83 -5.48
CA SER A 298 13.31 -20.59 -5.39
C SER A 298 12.92 -19.54 -4.33
N ASN A 299 13.50 -18.35 -4.41
CA ASN A 299 13.26 -17.23 -3.49
C ASN A 299 13.67 -17.49 -2.02
N THR A 300 14.68 -18.33 -1.82
CA THR A 300 15.27 -18.64 -0.50
C THR A 300 16.78 -18.53 -0.60
N VAL A 301 17.41 -17.83 0.35
CA VAL A 301 18.86 -17.88 0.56
C VAL A 301 19.18 -19.14 1.37
N VAL A 302 20.07 -19.98 0.87
CA VAL A 302 20.52 -21.18 1.57
C VAL A 302 21.98 -20.99 1.96
N LEU A 303 22.23 -20.85 3.26
CA LEU A 303 23.58 -20.80 3.83
C LEU A 303 24.04 -22.23 4.14
N GLN A 304 25.19 -22.64 3.62
CA GLN A 304 25.68 -24.01 3.78
C GLN A 304 26.63 -24.13 4.99
N SER A 305 26.67 -25.33 5.58
CA SER A 305 27.63 -25.71 6.63
C SER A 305 27.61 -24.76 7.82
N VAL A 306 26.42 -24.54 8.40
CA VAL A 306 26.27 -23.60 9.52
C VAL A 306 26.96 -24.08 10.79
N THR A 307 27.49 -23.14 11.58
CA THR A 307 28.14 -23.41 12.88
C THR A 307 27.30 -22.84 14.02
N LEU A 308 27.66 -23.16 15.27
CA LEU A 308 26.96 -22.63 16.46
C LEU A 308 26.89 -21.09 16.49
N LEU A 309 27.86 -20.41 15.87
CA LEU A 309 27.95 -18.95 15.77
C LEU A 309 26.88 -18.33 14.86
N ASP A 310 26.20 -19.14 14.06
CA ASP A 310 25.13 -18.70 13.16
C ASP A 310 23.76 -18.68 13.85
N SER A 311 23.72 -19.01 15.15
CA SER A 311 22.53 -18.82 15.97
C SER A 311 22.30 -17.32 16.21
N GLY A 312 21.09 -16.85 15.93
CA GLY A 312 20.76 -15.44 16.00
C GLY A 312 19.49 -15.10 15.26
N VAL A 313 19.40 -13.84 14.84
CA VAL A 313 18.24 -13.28 14.14
C VAL A 313 18.66 -12.89 12.73
N TYR A 314 17.96 -13.45 11.74
CA TYR A 314 18.09 -13.06 10.35
C TYR A 314 16.90 -12.16 9.99
N SER A 315 17.19 -10.89 9.71
CA SER A 315 16.20 -9.90 9.29
C SER A 315 16.24 -9.73 7.79
N ILE A 316 15.11 -9.92 7.13
CA ILE A 316 14.94 -9.68 5.70
C ILE A 316 14.33 -8.29 5.58
N THR A 317 15.03 -7.35 4.96
CA THR A 317 14.62 -5.95 4.86
C THR A 317 14.57 -5.49 3.41
N GLU A 318 13.58 -4.69 3.06
CA GLU A 318 13.52 -4.05 1.75
C GLU A 318 14.75 -3.15 1.54
N ASN A 319 15.36 -3.23 0.36
CA ASN A 319 16.65 -2.58 0.14
C ASN A 319 16.56 -1.05 0.19
N ASP A 320 15.44 -0.48 -0.27
CA ASP A 320 15.32 0.97 -0.46
C ASP A 320 14.86 1.68 0.82
N THR A 321 14.00 1.06 1.62
CA THR A 321 13.41 1.64 2.83
C THR A 321 14.05 1.13 4.13
N GLY A 322 14.68 -0.06 4.09
CA GLY A 322 15.13 -0.77 5.29
C GLY A 322 13.99 -1.41 6.09
N GLU A 323 12.75 -1.35 5.60
CA GLU A 323 11.60 -1.91 6.32
C GLU A 323 11.65 -3.45 6.34
N ALA A 324 11.29 -4.04 7.48
CA ALA A 324 11.29 -5.49 7.65
C ALA A 324 10.22 -6.15 6.75
N ILE A 325 10.68 -7.09 5.93
CA ILE A 325 9.86 -8.03 5.14
C ILE A 325 9.53 -9.26 6.00
N GLY A 326 10.48 -9.72 6.80
CA GLY A 326 10.32 -10.87 7.69
C GLY A 326 11.52 -11.06 8.61
N THR A 327 11.34 -11.91 9.62
CA THR A 327 12.38 -12.20 10.62
C THR A 327 12.45 -13.69 10.87
N VAL A 328 13.67 -14.23 10.91
CA VAL A 328 13.93 -15.65 11.17
C VAL A 328 14.84 -15.78 12.38
N PHE A 329 14.31 -16.36 13.45
CA PHE A 329 15.09 -16.74 14.63
C PHE A 329 15.70 -18.12 14.41
N VAL A 330 17.01 -18.21 14.49
CA VAL A 330 17.76 -19.44 14.20
C VAL A 330 18.49 -19.91 15.46
N GLN A 331 18.30 -21.19 15.78
CA GLN A 331 19.06 -21.89 16.79
C GLN A 331 19.85 -23.02 16.13
N VAL A 332 21.18 -22.95 16.14
CA VAL A 332 22.04 -24.05 15.69
C VAL A 332 22.39 -24.94 16.87
N THR A 333 22.18 -26.25 16.71
CA THR A 333 22.42 -27.26 17.74
C THR A 333 23.61 -28.13 17.37
N GLY A 334 24.56 -28.23 18.29
CA GLY A 334 25.71 -29.12 18.16
C GLY A 334 25.30 -30.55 18.51
N SER A 335 25.92 -31.54 17.86
CA SER A 335 25.83 -32.92 18.33
C SER A 335 26.76 -33.09 19.52
N CYS A 336 26.23 -33.08 20.75
CA CYS A 336 27.00 -33.48 21.91
C CYS A 336 27.28 -34.98 21.80
N VAL A 337 28.52 -35.37 21.53
CA VAL A 337 28.94 -36.77 21.72
C VAL A 337 28.80 -37.04 23.21
N SER A 338 27.87 -37.92 23.60
CA SER A 338 27.60 -38.16 25.02
C SER A 338 28.90 -38.60 25.70
N ALA A 339 29.11 -38.17 26.96
CA ALA A 339 30.28 -38.58 27.73
C ALA A 339 30.43 -40.11 27.78
N GLY A 340 29.31 -40.84 27.74
CA GLY A 340 29.28 -42.32 27.64
C GLY A 340 29.81 -42.86 26.31
N THR A 341 29.57 -42.18 25.20
CA THR A 341 30.11 -42.55 23.88
C THR A 341 31.61 -42.29 23.82
N VAL A 342 32.08 -41.16 24.36
CA VAL A 342 33.53 -40.86 24.45
C VAL A 342 34.21 -41.88 25.36
N ALA A 343 33.65 -42.15 26.54
CA ALA A 343 34.14 -43.16 27.48
C ALA A 343 34.20 -44.56 26.84
N GLY A 344 33.16 -44.94 26.10
CA GLY A 344 33.09 -46.19 25.36
C GLY A 344 34.15 -46.31 24.27
N ILE A 345 34.38 -45.23 23.49
CA ILE A 345 35.44 -45.18 22.48
C ILE A 345 36.83 -45.28 23.14
N THR A 346 37.08 -44.54 24.23
CA THR A 346 38.35 -44.64 24.96
C THR A 346 38.59 -46.02 25.56
N LEU A 347 37.54 -46.66 26.10
CA LEU A 347 37.64 -48.02 26.65
C LEU A 347 37.93 -49.05 25.55
N LEU A 348 37.27 -48.94 24.40
CA LEU A 348 37.50 -49.82 23.25
C LEU A 348 38.95 -49.71 22.75
N VAL A 349 39.47 -48.49 22.62
CA VAL A 349 40.87 -48.24 22.22
C VAL A 349 41.84 -48.84 23.24
N ALA A 350 41.59 -48.69 24.54
CA ALA A 350 42.42 -49.27 25.59
C ALA A 350 42.41 -50.81 25.57
N VAL A 351 41.24 -51.43 25.36
CA VAL A 351 41.11 -52.90 25.26
C VAL A 351 41.85 -53.44 24.03
N VAL A 352 41.73 -52.78 22.88
CA VAL A 352 42.46 -53.16 21.66
C VAL A 352 43.97 -53.02 21.87
N ALA A 353 44.43 -51.93 22.47
CA ALA A 353 45.85 -51.73 22.78
C ALA A 353 46.38 -52.83 23.72
N ALA A 354 45.63 -53.16 24.78
CA ALA A 354 46.00 -54.25 25.70
C ALA A 354 46.05 -55.62 25.01
N ALA A 355 45.07 -55.93 24.16
CA ALA A 355 45.05 -57.17 23.39
C ALA A 355 46.25 -57.27 22.43
N ILE A 356 46.62 -56.16 21.77
CA ILE A 356 47.81 -56.08 20.92
C ILE A 356 49.08 -56.31 21.75
N SER A 357 49.22 -55.67 22.92
CA SER A 357 50.38 -55.86 23.81
C SER A 357 50.49 -57.30 24.32
N ILE A 358 49.38 -57.96 24.66
CA ILE A 358 49.35 -59.37 25.06
C ILE A 358 49.76 -60.26 23.88
N PHE A 359 49.24 -60.00 22.69
CA PHE A 359 49.58 -60.76 21.48
C PHE A 359 51.07 -60.62 21.13
N ILE A 360 51.63 -59.41 21.19
CA ILE A 360 53.06 -59.16 20.99
C ILE A 360 53.89 -59.89 22.05
N SER A 361 53.50 -59.79 23.32
CA SER A 361 54.20 -60.47 24.43
C SER A 361 54.18 -61.99 24.25
N HIS A 362 53.04 -62.55 23.82
CA HIS A 362 52.91 -63.98 23.54
C HIS A 362 53.77 -64.41 22.34
N MET A 363 53.86 -63.59 21.29
CA MET A 363 54.77 -63.83 20.17
C MET A 363 56.25 -63.76 20.58
N CYS A 364 56.63 -62.81 21.45
CA CYS A 364 57.99 -62.70 22.00
C CYS A 364 58.35 -63.92 22.87
N LEU A 365 57.42 -64.37 23.72
CA LEU A 365 57.60 -65.56 24.56
C LEU A 365 57.74 -66.83 23.72
N LYS A 366 56.90 -67.02 22.68
CA LYS A 366 57.03 -68.14 21.73
C LYS A 366 58.38 -68.13 21.02
N LYS A 367 58.87 -66.96 20.59
CA LYS A 367 60.22 -66.85 20.02
C LYS A 367 61.29 -67.23 21.04
N SER A 368 61.21 -66.73 22.28
CA SER A 368 62.20 -67.07 23.33
C SER A 368 62.25 -68.56 23.66
N PHE A 369 61.11 -69.28 23.60
CA PHE A 369 61.05 -70.73 23.79
C PHE A 369 61.69 -71.49 22.62
N GLN A 370 61.54 -71.00 21.38
CA GLN A 370 62.20 -71.58 20.20
C GLN A 370 63.73 -71.42 20.21
N TRP A 371 64.29 -70.43 20.92
CA TRP A 371 65.75 -70.32 21.12
C TRP A 371 66.27 -71.21 22.25
N ALA A 372 65.40 -71.69 23.16
CA ALA A 372 65.79 -72.59 24.24
C ALA A 372 65.86 -74.07 23.82
N GLU A 373 65.14 -74.47 22.76
CA GLU A 373 65.16 -75.85 22.23
C GLU A 373 66.25 -76.10 21.17
N VAL A 374 66.94 -75.07 20.67
CA VAL A 374 68.05 -75.22 19.69
C VAL A 374 69.44 -75.23 20.38
N GLY A 375 69.47 -75.16 21.71
CA GLY A 375 70.68 -75.12 22.54
C GLY A 375 71.03 -76.40 23.29
N GLN A 376 70.61 -77.57 22.81
CA GLN A 376 71.06 -78.89 23.29
C GLN A 376 71.68 -79.72 22.16
#